data_AF-A0A538S7S0-F1
#
_entry.id   AF-A0A538S7S0-F1
#
_cell.length_a   1.000
_cell.length_b   1.000
_cell.length_c   1.000
_cell.angle_alpha   90.00
_cell.angle_beta   90.00
_cell.angle_gamma   90.00
#
_symmetry.space_group_name_H-M   'P 1'
#
loop_
_entity.id
_entity.type
_entity.pdbx_description
1 polymer ?
#
loop_
_entity_poly.entity_id
_entity_poly.type
_entity_poly.pdbx_seq_one_letter_code
_entity_poly.pdbx_strand_id
1 'polypeptide(L)'
;MSDGSDREREEDGEPRAKARSAAEHEDAGEEPRDRAAGRSGEEDVPDEGKPVADEILVESDRAFTDLTRPTRRHRTAAFFGMLGVALAAFATGLVLFDNVLMPRLIHGVAEVRVPDLTNLSLEESEKLLSAVGLRLTRAGERLDAAVPRGLILAQDPPADTPVRGHRRVSVVISLGEEFSSVPELFGETMRGARVLLERGGLRASGITRAPSDQVGEGLVVASDPPAETVLRRGAAVGLLVSAGSGPQYYVMPDLLGREITGAMRQLEALGFKITVPPGSPTLGTVVMQLPAPGSRVTAADAITLQATRRIIR
;
A
#
# COMPACT_ATOMS: atom_id res chain seq x y z
N MET A 1 -41.07 42.26 16.99
CA MET A 1 -40.92 42.75 18.38
C MET A 1 -40.36 41.57 19.14
N SER A 2 -39.03 41.48 19.20
CA SER A 2 -38.18 42.04 20.27
C SER A 2 -38.15 41.07 21.45
N ASP A 3 -37.05 40.71 22.08
CA ASP A 3 -35.65 41.14 22.05
C ASP A 3 -34.97 40.38 23.21
N GLY A 4 -33.64 40.32 23.20
CA GLY A 4 -32.83 40.09 24.40
C GLY A 4 -32.20 38.70 24.48
N SER A 5 -30.92 38.46 24.13
CA SER A 5 -29.69 39.02 24.73
C SER A 5 -29.59 38.66 26.22
N ASP A 6 -28.49 38.25 26.84
CA ASP A 6 -27.08 38.22 26.49
C ASP A 6 -26.35 37.73 27.78
N ARG A 7 -25.09 37.29 27.63
CA ARG A 7 -23.98 37.36 28.62
C ARG A 7 -23.97 36.38 29.82
N GLU A 8 -23.00 35.46 29.84
CA GLU A 8 -21.62 35.55 30.35
C GLU A 8 -21.51 35.28 31.87
N ARG A 9 -20.77 34.22 32.24
CA ARG A 9 -19.81 34.31 33.34
C ARG A 9 -18.71 33.26 33.25
N GLU A 10 -17.51 33.81 33.26
CA GLU A 10 -16.17 33.27 33.26
C GLU A 10 -15.70 32.99 34.72
N GLU A 11 -14.44 32.55 34.86
CA GLU A 11 -13.64 32.26 36.08
C GLU A 11 -13.80 30.85 36.67
N ASP A 12 -12.76 30.12 37.09
CA ASP A 12 -11.30 30.27 37.10
C ASP A 12 -10.73 28.95 37.66
N GLY A 13 -9.49 28.57 37.34
CA GLY A 13 -8.84 27.50 38.13
C GLY A 13 -7.61 26.80 37.56
N GLU A 14 -6.53 27.54 37.31
CA GLU A 14 -5.14 27.03 37.39
C GLU A 14 -4.37 27.96 38.34
N PRO A 15 -3.12 27.70 38.79
CA PRO A 15 -2.32 26.46 38.81
C PRO A 15 -1.62 26.26 40.19
N ARG A 16 -0.83 25.18 40.39
CA ARG A 16 0.46 25.27 41.14
C ARG A 16 1.33 24.01 41.11
N ALA A 17 2.59 24.26 40.80
CA ALA A 17 3.76 23.39 40.91
C ALA A 17 4.30 23.24 42.35
N LYS A 18 5.06 22.16 42.58
CA LYS A 18 6.28 22.00 43.43
C LYS A 18 6.72 20.53 43.37
N ALA A 19 7.83 20.12 42.76
CA ALA A 19 9.26 20.35 43.07
C ALA A 19 9.79 19.58 44.31
N ARG A 20 10.72 18.63 44.07
CA ARG A 20 11.99 18.29 44.79
C ARG A 20 12.49 16.89 44.34
N SER A 21 13.61 16.78 43.59
CA SER A 21 15.06 16.72 44.01
C SER A 21 15.48 15.29 44.45
N ALA A 22 16.64 14.68 44.14
CA ALA A 22 17.93 15.08 43.55
C ALA A 22 18.80 13.80 43.28
N ALA A 23 20.03 14.03 42.76
CA ALA A 23 21.21 13.16 42.54
C ALA A 23 21.37 12.70 41.06
N GLU A 24 22.21 13.27 40.18
CA GLU A 24 23.58 13.85 40.21
C GLU A 24 24.70 12.81 39.97
N HIS A 25 25.40 12.96 38.83
CA HIS A 25 26.81 12.64 38.47
C HIS A 25 26.87 12.45 36.93
N GLU A 26 27.33 13.45 36.19
CA GLU A 26 28.74 13.67 35.75
C GLU A 26 29.29 12.52 34.91
N ASP A 27 29.43 12.74 33.59
CA ASP A 27 30.75 12.70 32.95
C ASP A 27 30.68 13.42 31.59
N ALA A 28 31.73 14.17 31.29
CA ALA A 28 31.87 15.06 30.15
C ALA A 28 33.01 14.60 29.24
N GLY A 29 32.79 14.76 27.94
CA GLY A 29 33.83 14.69 26.92
C GLY A 29 33.33 13.96 25.66
N GLU A 30 33.69 14.29 24.44
CA GLU A 30 34.45 15.39 23.85
C GLU A 30 34.32 15.13 22.33
N GLU A 31 33.63 16.04 21.63
CA GLU A 31 33.84 16.58 20.27
C GLU A 31 34.61 15.77 19.15
N PRO A 32 34.90 16.31 17.94
CA PRO A 32 34.25 15.84 16.72
C PRO A 32 35.20 15.29 15.61
N ARG A 33 34.58 14.92 14.47
CA ARG A 33 35.05 14.93 13.06
C ARG A 33 36.55 15.20 12.82
N ASP A 34 37.24 14.35 12.05
CA ASP A 34 37.42 14.51 10.59
C ASP A 34 38.33 13.41 9.98
N ARG A 35 38.34 13.38 8.65
CA ARG A 35 39.15 12.60 7.70
C ARG A 35 40.64 12.41 8.03
N ALA A 36 41.19 11.25 7.62
CA ALA A 36 42.37 11.11 6.73
C ALA A 36 42.70 9.61 6.56
N ALA A 37 42.73 9.05 5.34
CA ALA A 37 43.93 8.85 4.52
C ALA A 37 45.06 8.06 5.22
N GLY A 38 45.19 6.76 4.88
CA GLY A 38 46.42 5.98 5.06
C GLY A 38 47.43 6.34 3.96
N ARG A 39 48.67 6.71 4.30
CA ARG A 39 49.83 5.91 4.78
C ARG A 39 50.56 5.13 3.69
N SER A 40 51.79 5.60 3.42
CA SER A 40 53.07 4.85 3.35
C SER A 40 54.08 5.75 2.62
N GLY A 41 55.35 5.93 2.99
CA GLY A 41 56.23 5.45 4.06
C GLY A 41 57.31 6.54 4.22
N GLU A 42 57.87 6.73 5.40
CA GLU A 42 59.01 5.99 5.96
C GLU A 42 60.36 6.56 5.48
N GLU A 43 61.13 6.99 6.49
CA GLU A 43 62.60 7.06 6.63
C GLU A 43 62.99 8.39 7.28
N ASP A 44 63.10 8.45 8.60
CA ASP A 44 64.16 7.98 9.51
C ASP A 44 65.35 8.94 9.67
N VAL A 45 65.50 9.32 10.95
CA VAL A 45 66.76 9.48 11.70
C VAL A 45 67.47 10.85 11.71
N PRO A 46 68.02 11.25 12.89
CA PRO A 46 67.74 12.55 13.48
C PRO A 46 68.98 13.34 13.92
N ASP A 47 68.68 14.49 14.54
CA ASP A 47 69.20 14.95 15.83
C ASP A 47 70.20 16.12 15.88
N GLU A 48 70.00 16.84 16.98
CA GLU A 48 70.89 17.71 17.74
C GLU A 48 70.97 19.20 17.41
N GLY A 49 70.72 20.00 18.46
CA GLY A 49 71.54 21.18 18.70
C GLY A 49 70.82 22.53 18.79
N LYS A 50 70.01 22.72 19.85
CA LYS A 50 69.78 24.04 20.48
C LYS A 50 71.11 24.67 20.96
N PRO A 51 71.18 25.92 21.50
CA PRO A 51 70.30 27.10 21.43
C PRO A 51 71.05 28.48 21.33
N VAL A 52 70.28 29.58 21.53
CA VAL A 52 70.58 30.84 22.27
C VAL A 52 71.01 32.12 21.51
N ALA A 53 70.20 33.17 21.75
CA ALA A 53 70.51 34.58 22.10
C ALA A 53 70.95 35.62 21.05
N ASP A 54 70.15 36.70 21.07
CA ASP A 54 70.49 38.11 21.28
C ASP A 54 71.09 38.96 20.14
N GLU A 55 70.20 39.82 19.61
CA GLU A 55 70.26 41.29 19.67
C GLU A 55 71.63 41.97 19.53
N ILE A 56 71.90 42.58 18.36
CA ILE A 56 72.67 43.83 18.28
C ILE A 56 72.07 44.74 17.20
N LEU A 57 71.54 45.88 17.65
CA LEU A 57 71.32 47.10 16.87
C LEU A 57 72.66 47.85 16.75
N VAL A 58 73.08 48.25 15.54
CA VAL A 58 73.87 49.48 15.35
C VAL A 58 73.49 50.12 14.02
N GLU A 59 72.86 51.27 14.15
CA GLU A 59 72.62 52.27 13.13
C GLU A 59 73.89 53.11 12.92
N SER A 60 74.26 53.40 11.67
CA SER A 60 75.13 54.54 11.35
C SER A 60 74.84 55.08 9.95
N ASP A 61 73.90 56.03 9.91
CA ASP A 61 74.14 57.40 9.48
C ASP A 61 75.27 57.63 8.45
N ARG A 62 74.89 57.96 7.21
CA ARG A 62 74.97 59.34 6.69
C ARG A 62 74.55 59.42 5.22
N ALA A 63 73.50 60.20 5.02
CA ALA A 63 73.15 60.81 3.75
C ALA A 63 74.21 61.86 3.35
N PHE A 64 74.37 62.06 2.03
CA PHE A 64 74.22 63.35 1.35
C PHE A 64 75.19 63.44 0.15
N THR A 65 74.64 63.36 -1.06
CA THR A 65 74.82 64.41 -2.08
C THR A 65 73.89 64.12 -3.25
N ASP A 66 73.00 65.07 -3.50
CA ASP A 66 72.10 65.10 -4.65
C ASP A 66 72.80 65.77 -5.85
N LEU A 67 72.17 65.59 -7.02
CA LEU A 67 72.34 66.27 -8.31
C LEU A 67 73.19 65.55 -9.37
N THR A 68 72.52 64.79 -10.26
CA THR A 68 72.21 65.19 -11.66
C THR A 68 71.70 64.02 -12.53
N ARG A 69 70.62 64.24 -13.30
CA ARG A 69 70.09 63.38 -14.41
C ARG A 69 71.02 63.47 -15.64
N PRO A 70 70.97 62.62 -16.74
CA PRO A 70 69.78 61.92 -17.30
C PRO A 70 69.96 60.59 -18.12
N THR A 71 68.82 60.03 -18.61
CA THR A 71 68.59 59.09 -19.76
C THR A 71 68.81 57.56 -19.53
N ARG A 72 68.13 56.55 -20.14
CA ARG A 72 67.21 56.36 -21.31
C ARG A 72 66.56 54.94 -21.21
N ARG A 73 65.24 54.79 -20.99
CA ARG A 73 64.16 54.33 -21.90
C ARG A 73 64.30 52.96 -22.66
N HIS A 74 63.27 52.11 -22.47
CA HIS A 74 62.68 51.05 -23.35
C HIS A 74 63.25 49.62 -23.37
N ARG A 75 62.81 48.72 -22.45
CA ARG A 75 62.75 47.24 -22.71
C ARG A 75 61.62 46.44 -22.04
N THR A 76 60.88 47.00 -21.07
CA THR A 76 59.76 46.27 -20.41
C THR A 76 58.47 46.21 -21.26
N ALA A 77 58.26 47.17 -22.16
CA ALA A 77 57.06 47.22 -23.00
C ALA A 77 56.95 46.04 -24.00
N ALA A 78 58.07 45.44 -24.42
CA ALA A 78 58.06 44.33 -25.38
C ALA A 78 57.60 43.00 -24.74
N PHE A 79 57.91 42.76 -23.47
CA PHE A 79 57.50 41.55 -22.75
C PHE A 79 55.99 41.53 -22.46
N PHE A 80 55.41 42.65 -22.04
CA PHE A 80 53.96 42.76 -21.84
C PHE A 80 53.17 42.66 -23.15
N GLY A 81 53.72 43.16 -24.27
CA GLY A 81 53.14 42.98 -25.60
C GLY A 81 53.10 41.50 -26.03
N MET A 82 54.19 40.77 -25.83
CA MET A 82 54.27 39.33 -26.17
C MET A 82 53.36 38.47 -25.28
N LEU A 83 53.28 38.77 -23.99
CA LEU A 83 52.36 38.09 -23.07
C LEU A 83 50.89 38.36 -23.44
N GLY A 84 50.56 39.59 -23.85
CA GLY A 84 49.23 39.92 -24.35
C GLY A 84 48.87 39.16 -25.64
N VAL A 85 49.83 39.01 -26.57
CA VAL A 85 49.63 38.21 -27.79
C VAL A 85 49.50 36.72 -27.48
N ALA A 86 50.28 36.18 -26.54
CA ALA A 86 50.16 34.80 -26.10
C ALA A 86 48.81 34.52 -25.41
N LEU A 87 48.33 35.45 -24.58
CA LEU A 87 47.01 35.39 -23.96
C LEU A 87 45.89 35.50 -24.99
N ALA A 88 46.03 36.39 -25.97
CA ALA A 88 45.08 36.53 -27.06
C ALA A 88 45.06 35.27 -27.93
N ALA A 89 46.20 34.68 -28.26
CA ALA A 89 46.29 33.43 -29.02
C ALA A 89 45.71 32.24 -28.23
N PHE A 90 45.96 32.17 -26.92
CA PHE A 90 45.37 31.16 -26.04
C PHE A 90 43.87 31.32 -25.90
N ALA A 91 43.37 32.53 -25.70
CA ALA A 91 41.94 32.83 -25.67
C ALA A 91 41.27 32.53 -27.01
N THR A 92 41.91 32.88 -28.12
CA THR A 92 41.43 32.53 -29.47
C THR A 92 41.45 31.02 -29.69
N GLY A 93 42.48 30.33 -29.20
CA GLY A 93 42.56 28.88 -29.21
C GLY A 93 41.47 28.22 -28.38
N LEU A 94 41.14 28.75 -27.20
CA LEU A 94 40.01 28.31 -26.39
C LEU A 94 38.67 28.55 -27.10
N VAL A 95 38.48 29.72 -27.70
CA VAL A 95 37.27 30.04 -28.47
C VAL A 95 37.14 29.13 -29.70
N LEU A 96 38.24 28.83 -30.39
CA LEU A 96 38.27 27.91 -31.53
C LEU A 96 38.04 26.46 -31.09
N PHE A 97 38.63 26.06 -29.96
CA PHE A 97 38.44 24.76 -29.35
C PHE A 97 36.97 24.56 -28.96
N ASP A 98 36.36 25.54 -28.30
CA ASP A 98 34.99 25.46 -27.80
C ASP A 98 33.93 25.60 -28.92
N ASN A 99 34.15 26.47 -29.92
CA ASN A 99 33.18 26.68 -31.01
C ASN A 99 33.38 25.80 -32.24
N VAL A 100 34.56 25.22 -32.47
CA VAL A 100 34.86 24.47 -33.71
C VAL A 100 35.27 23.03 -33.42
N LEU A 101 36.17 22.80 -32.47
CA LEU A 101 36.72 21.48 -32.21
C LEU A 101 35.79 20.62 -31.34
N MET A 102 35.29 21.18 -30.23
CA MET A 102 34.36 20.53 -29.31
C MET A 102 33.05 20.13 -29.99
N PRO A 103 32.39 20.97 -30.82
CA PRO A 103 31.18 20.55 -31.52
C PRO A 103 31.46 19.41 -32.50
N ARG A 104 32.58 19.42 -33.22
CA ARG A 104 32.92 18.30 -34.13
C ARG A 104 33.21 16.99 -33.40
N LEU A 105 33.79 17.04 -32.20
CA LEU A 105 34.06 15.86 -31.39
C LEU A 105 32.79 15.29 -30.72
N ILE A 106 31.80 16.13 -30.41
CA ILE A 106 30.59 15.73 -29.67
C ILE A 106 29.39 15.43 -30.60
N HIS A 107 29.26 16.09 -31.76
CA HIS A 107 28.16 15.86 -32.71
C HIS A 107 28.39 14.65 -33.65
N GLY A 108 29.42 13.83 -33.40
CA GLY A 108 29.75 12.67 -34.23
C GLY A 108 28.91 11.42 -33.96
N VAL A 109 27.97 11.44 -33.00
CA VAL A 109 27.11 10.29 -32.70
C VAL A 109 25.79 10.50 -33.41
N ALA A 110 25.48 9.65 -34.40
CA ALA A 110 24.21 9.68 -35.11
C ALA A 110 23.05 9.69 -34.10
N GLU A 111 22.17 10.69 -34.22
CA GLU A 111 20.91 10.72 -33.49
C GLU A 111 19.97 9.71 -34.13
N VAL A 112 19.36 8.90 -33.27
CA VAL A 112 18.44 7.84 -33.66
C VAL A 112 17.11 8.11 -32.97
N ARG A 113 16.01 7.89 -33.69
CA ARG A 113 14.67 7.98 -33.11
C ARG A 113 14.34 6.70 -32.34
N VAL A 114 13.81 6.86 -31.14
CA VAL A 114 13.35 5.73 -30.32
C VAL A 114 12.08 5.12 -30.95
N PRO A 115 12.06 3.83 -31.30
CA PRO A 115 10.85 3.15 -31.73
C PRO A 115 9.78 3.11 -30.63
N ASP A 116 8.52 2.93 -31.01
CA ASP A 116 7.46 2.59 -30.07
C ASP A 116 7.58 1.11 -29.68
N LEU A 117 7.74 0.86 -28.38
CA LEU A 117 7.85 -0.47 -27.78
C LEU A 117 6.59 -0.84 -26.99
N THR A 118 5.58 0.04 -26.92
CA THR A 118 4.36 -0.24 -26.16
C THR A 118 3.61 -1.43 -26.75
N ASN A 119 3.04 -2.28 -25.87
CA ASN A 119 2.37 -3.54 -26.22
C ASN A 119 3.23 -4.58 -26.94
N LEU A 120 4.56 -4.42 -27.00
CA LEU A 120 5.47 -5.43 -27.52
C LEU A 120 6.07 -6.28 -26.40
N SER A 121 6.51 -7.48 -26.76
CA SER A 121 7.30 -8.33 -25.87
C SER A 121 8.72 -7.79 -25.71
N LEU A 122 9.41 -8.21 -24.65
CA LEU A 122 10.81 -7.84 -24.42
C LEU A 122 11.72 -8.30 -25.57
N GLU A 123 11.48 -9.48 -26.13
CA GLU A 123 12.30 -10.03 -27.21
C GLU A 123 12.12 -9.26 -28.52
N GLU A 124 10.89 -8.89 -28.87
CA GLU A 124 10.59 -8.07 -30.06
C GLU A 124 11.19 -6.67 -29.90
N SER A 125 11.07 -6.11 -28.70
CA SER A 125 11.58 -4.78 -28.38
C SER A 125 13.10 -4.73 -28.42
N GLU A 126 13.77 -5.77 -27.94
CA GLU A 126 15.23 -5.88 -28.02
C GLU A 126 15.70 -5.98 -29.48
N LYS A 127 15.00 -6.73 -30.34
CA LYS A 127 15.29 -6.78 -31.77
C LYS A 127 15.11 -5.43 -32.45
N LEU A 128 14.00 -4.74 -32.16
CA LEU A 128 13.73 -3.40 -32.70
C LEU A 128 14.78 -2.38 -32.26
N LEU A 129 15.10 -2.34 -30.97
CA LEU A 129 16.11 -1.41 -30.44
C LEU A 129 17.52 -1.71 -30.98
N SER A 130 17.90 -2.99 -31.07
CA SER A 130 19.20 -3.39 -31.57
C SER A 130 19.39 -3.03 -33.05
N ALA A 131 18.32 -3.10 -33.85
CA ALA A 131 18.35 -2.68 -35.25
C ALA A 131 18.67 -1.19 -35.42
N VAL A 132 18.33 -0.36 -34.44
CA VAL A 132 18.63 1.08 -34.39
C VAL A 132 19.82 1.43 -33.50
N GLY A 133 20.56 0.43 -32.99
CA GLY A 133 21.76 0.63 -32.17
C GLY A 133 21.49 1.16 -30.75
N LEU A 134 20.25 1.01 -30.25
CA LEU A 134 19.82 1.34 -28.89
C LEU A 134 19.87 0.09 -27.99
N ARG A 135 19.89 0.28 -26.68
CA ARG A 135 19.93 -0.83 -25.70
C ARG A 135 18.68 -0.83 -24.82
N LEU A 136 18.10 -1.99 -24.57
CA LEU A 136 16.97 -2.14 -23.66
C LEU A 136 17.45 -2.22 -22.20
N THR A 137 16.71 -1.64 -21.27
CA THR A 137 16.93 -1.78 -19.83
C THR A 137 15.60 -1.91 -19.12
N ARG A 138 15.49 -2.85 -18.18
CA ARG A 138 14.26 -3.02 -17.39
C ARG A 138 14.30 -2.04 -16.23
N ALA A 139 13.35 -1.10 -16.20
CA ALA A 139 13.22 -0.14 -15.11
C ALA A 139 12.38 -0.69 -13.96
N GLY A 140 11.42 -1.58 -14.25
CA GLY A 140 10.57 -2.21 -13.25
C GLY A 140 9.34 -2.87 -13.88
N GLU A 141 8.43 -3.28 -13.00
CA GLU A 141 7.18 -3.94 -13.34
C GLU A 141 6.01 -3.22 -12.66
N ARG A 142 4.87 -3.10 -13.34
CA ARG A 142 3.67 -2.42 -12.82
C ARG A 142 2.41 -3.21 -13.16
N LEU A 143 1.45 -3.25 -12.22
CA LEU A 143 0.12 -3.81 -12.46
C LEU A 143 -0.69 -2.89 -13.37
N ASP A 144 -1.37 -3.49 -14.34
CA ASP A 144 -2.22 -2.75 -15.28
C ASP A 144 -3.29 -3.67 -15.89
N ALA A 145 -4.54 -3.23 -15.84
CA ALA A 145 -5.67 -4.02 -16.34
C ALA A 145 -5.84 -3.93 -17.86
N ALA A 146 -5.26 -2.91 -18.51
CA ALA A 146 -5.37 -2.71 -19.96
C ALA A 146 -4.30 -3.47 -20.74
N VAL A 147 -3.08 -3.55 -20.20
CA VAL A 147 -1.95 -4.19 -20.86
C VAL A 147 -1.71 -5.61 -20.30
N PRO A 148 -1.76 -6.67 -21.12
CA PRO A 148 -1.47 -8.03 -20.70
C PRO A 148 -0.10 -8.22 -20.04
N ARG A 149 0.01 -9.24 -19.19
CA ARG A 149 1.26 -9.59 -18.51
C ARG A 149 2.39 -9.87 -19.52
N GLY A 150 3.56 -9.30 -19.26
CA GLY A 150 4.79 -9.52 -20.04
C GLY A 150 4.99 -8.57 -21.22
N LEU A 151 4.02 -7.70 -21.49
CA LEU A 151 4.16 -6.64 -22.50
C LEU A 151 4.68 -5.35 -21.89
N ILE A 152 5.32 -4.52 -22.70
CA ILE A 152 5.80 -3.21 -22.26
C ILE A 152 4.63 -2.26 -22.13
N LEU A 153 4.52 -1.69 -20.94
CA LEU A 153 3.48 -0.76 -20.55
C LEU A 153 3.90 0.69 -20.76
N ALA A 154 5.16 0.99 -20.49
CA ALA A 154 5.71 2.33 -20.68
C ALA A 154 7.19 2.23 -21.03
N GLN A 155 7.66 3.23 -21.76
CA GLN A 155 9.07 3.39 -22.08
C GLN A 155 9.53 4.80 -21.75
N ASP A 156 10.81 4.92 -21.43
CA ASP A 156 11.50 6.19 -21.28
C ASP A 156 12.88 6.07 -21.94
N PRO A 157 13.21 6.87 -22.98
CA PRO A 157 12.42 7.99 -23.53
C PRO A 157 11.16 7.59 -24.33
N PRO A 158 10.17 8.50 -24.49
CA PRO A 158 8.97 8.27 -25.30
C PRO A 158 9.30 7.94 -26.76
N ALA A 159 8.35 7.31 -27.46
CA ALA A 159 8.48 7.02 -28.89
C ALA A 159 8.77 8.28 -29.71
N ASP A 160 9.48 8.12 -30.83
CA ASP A 160 9.93 9.15 -31.76
C ASP A 160 10.87 10.22 -31.19
N THR A 161 11.30 10.09 -29.93
CA THR A 161 12.27 11.00 -29.32
C THR A 161 13.65 10.81 -29.96
N PRO A 162 14.33 11.87 -30.42
CA PRO A 162 15.70 11.78 -30.89
C PRO A 162 16.65 11.56 -29.71
N VAL A 163 17.44 10.49 -29.77
CA VAL A 163 18.43 10.16 -28.75
C VAL A 163 19.78 9.88 -29.38
N ARG A 164 20.85 10.03 -28.60
CA ARG A 164 22.19 9.61 -29.04
C ARG A 164 22.23 8.09 -29.22
N GLY A 165 22.96 7.64 -30.24
CA GLY A 165 23.27 6.21 -30.43
C GLY A 165 23.79 5.55 -29.14
N HIS A 166 23.47 4.27 -28.96
CA HIS A 166 23.81 3.46 -27.78
C HIS A 166 23.19 3.91 -26.46
N ARG A 167 22.24 4.86 -26.48
CA ARG A 167 21.43 5.20 -25.30
C ARG A 167 20.65 3.96 -24.82
N ARG A 168 20.49 3.87 -23.50
CA ARG A 168 19.61 2.88 -22.87
C ARG A 168 18.18 3.41 -22.83
N VAL A 169 17.24 2.62 -23.31
CA VAL A 169 15.80 2.83 -23.22
C VAL A 169 15.29 1.98 -22.07
N SER A 170 14.77 2.64 -21.04
CA SER A 170 14.13 2.01 -19.90
C SER A 170 12.71 1.61 -20.27
N VAL A 171 12.31 0.39 -19.92
CA VAL A 171 10.95 -0.11 -20.12
C VAL A 171 10.35 -0.58 -18.80
N VAL A 172 9.07 -0.31 -18.63
CA VAL A 172 8.24 -0.82 -17.53
C VAL A 172 7.35 -1.92 -18.10
N ILE A 173 7.41 -3.10 -17.50
CA ILE A 173 6.67 -4.28 -17.96
C ILE A 173 5.34 -4.36 -17.22
N SER A 174 4.26 -4.70 -17.93
CA SER A 174 2.98 -4.98 -17.28
C SER A 174 3.02 -6.33 -16.58
N LEU A 175 2.58 -6.36 -15.32
CA LEU A 175 2.26 -7.59 -14.60
C LEU A 175 0.88 -8.15 -14.97
N GLY A 176 0.13 -7.43 -15.80
CA GLY A 176 -1.26 -7.70 -16.11
C GLY A 176 -2.19 -7.29 -14.97
N GLU A 177 -3.40 -7.82 -15.03
CA GLU A 177 -4.41 -7.60 -14.01
C GLU A 177 -4.07 -8.35 -12.72
N GLU A 178 -4.42 -7.74 -11.59
CA GLU A 178 -4.19 -8.34 -10.27
C GLU A 178 -5.33 -9.30 -9.92
N PHE A 179 -4.95 -10.52 -9.52
CA PHE A 179 -5.87 -11.56 -9.09
C PHE A 179 -5.70 -11.85 -7.60
N SER A 180 -6.79 -12.20 -6.95
CA SER A 180 -6.84 -12.59 -5.55
C SER A 180 -7.83 -13.73 -5.37
N SER A 181 -7.54 -14.64 -4.44
CA SER A 181 -8.44 -15.75 -4.11
C SER A 181 -9.48 -15.32 -3.08
N VAL A 182 -10.69 -15.86 -3.20
CA VAL A 182 -11.72 -15.72 -2.17
C VAL A 182 -11.24 -16.45 -0.90
N PRO A 183 -11.13 -15.76 0.25
CA PRO A 183 -10.74 -16.40 1.50
C PRO A 183 -11.84 -17.36 2.01
N GLU A 184 -11.50 -18.23 2.96
CA GLU A 184 -12.50 -19.03 3.67
C GLU A 184 -13.35 -18.10 4.55
N LEU A 185 -14.68 -18.17 4.36
CA LEU A 185 -15.65 -17.30 5.03
C LEU A 185 -16.68 -18.09 5.85
N PHE A 186 -16.66 -19.42 5.81
CA PHE A 186 -17.61 -20.24 6.55
C PHE A 186 -17.51 -20.01 8.06
N GLY A 187 -18.65 -19.75 8.69
CA GLY A 187 -18.74 -19.51 10.14
C GLY A 187 -18.28 -18.12 10.57
N GLU A 188 -17.80 -17.28 9.66
CA GLU A 188 -17.38 -15.93 9.98
C GLU A 188 -18.56 -14.99 10.24
N THR A 189 -18.33 -13.96 11.05
CA THR A 189 -19.31 -12.89 11.21
C THR A 189 -19.36 -12.03 9.95
N MET A 190 -20.48 -11.37 9.69
CA MET A 190 -20.60 -10.42 8.57
C MET A 190 -19.51 -9.34 8.54
N ARG A 191 -19.10 -8.87 9.72
CA ARG A 191 -18.01 -7.90 9.85
C ARG A 191 -16.66 -8.55 9.57
N GLY A 192 -16.40 -9.73 10.12
CA GLY A 192 -15.19 -10.52 9.88
C GLY A 192 -15.00 -10.83 8.40
N ALA A 193 -16.04 -11.36 7.75
CA ALA A 193 -16.04 -11.68 6.33
C ALA A 193 -15.73 -10.46 5.45
N ARG A 194 -16.31 -9.29 5.77
CA ARG A 194 -15.99 -8.04 5.05
C ARG A 194 -14.52 -7.67 5.17
N VAL A 195 -13.95 -7.74 6.37
CA VAL A 195 -12.53 -7.42 6.60
C VAL A 195 -11.62 -8.41 5.87
N LEU A 196 -11.95 -9.70 5.88
CA LEU A 196 -11.19 -10.72 5.15
C LEU A 196 -11.20 -10.47 3.65
N LEU A 197 -12.38 -10.16 3.08
CA LEU A 197 -12.50 -9.80 1.66
C LEU A 197 -11.71 -8.54 1.33
N GLU A 198 -11.82 -7.47 2.13
CA GLU A 198 -11.10 -6.21 1.90
C GLU A 198 -9.58 -6.39 1.97
N ARG A 199 -9.08 -7.22 2.89
CA ARG A 199 -7.65 -7.59 2.98
C ARG A 199 -7.18 -8.34 1.75
N GLY A 200 -8.03 -9.20 1.19
CA GLY A 200 -7.80 -9.85 -0.10
C GLY A 200 -8.02 -8.92 -1.31
N GLY A 201 -8.35 -7.65 -1.11
CA GLY A 201 -8.66 -6.73 -2.20
C GLY A 201 -9.97 -7.03 -2.93
N LEU A 202 -10.85 -7.84 -2.34
CA LEU A 202 -12.20 -8.17 -2.82
C LEU A 202 -13.25 -7.32 -2.09
N ARG A 203 -14.50 -7.35 -2.58
CA ARG A 203 -15.61 -6.58 -1.99
C ARG A 203 -16.77 -7.48 -1.65
N ALA A 204 -17.35 -7.31 -0.47
CA ALA A 204 -18.62 -7.95 -0.12
C ALA A 204 -19.77 -7.30 -0.90
N SER A 205 -20.63 -8.12 -1.50
CA SER A 205 -21.85 -7.71 -2.21
C SER A 205 -22.98 -8.69 -1.89
N GLY A 206 -24.22 -8.35 -2.26
CA GLY A 206 -25.35 -9.30 -2.28
C GLY A 206 -25.51 -10.16 -1.03
N ILE A 207 -25.93 -9.56 0.09
CA ILE A 207 -26.16 -10.29 1.34
C ILE A 207 -27.53 -10.96 1.28
N THR A 208 -27.55 -12.28 1.20
CA THR A 208 -28.77 -13.10 1.25
C THR A 208 -28.85 -13.80 2.58
N ARG A 209 -30.05 -13.92 3.14
CA ARG A 209 -30.28 -14.63 4.41
C ARG A 209 -31.11 -15.88 4.15
N ALA A 210 -30.68 -17.01 4.71
CA ALA A 210 -31.41 -18.27 4.66
C ALA A 210 -31.34 -19.00 6.00
N PRO A 211 -32.37 -19.78 6.38
CA PRO A 211 -32.29 -20.63 7.55
C PRO A 211 -31.17 -21.66 7.38
N SER A 212 -30.38 -21.89 8.43
CA SER A 212 -29.30 -22.86 8.43
C SER A 212 -29.10 -23.45 9.82
N ASP A 213 -28.96 -24.77 9.88
CA ASP A 213 -28.64 -25.50 11.10
C ASP A 213 -27.13 -25.77 11.23
N GLN A 214 -26.32 -25.35 10.24
CA GLN A 214 -24.86 -25.56 10.24
C GLN A 214 -24.12 -24.51 11.06
N VAL A 215 -24.61 -23.27 11.07
CA VAL A 215 -23.97 -22.13 11.76
C VAL A 215 -25.03 -21.28 12.45
N GLY A 216 -24.64 -20.64 13.55
CA GLY A 216 -25.50 -19.74 14.31
C GLY A 216 -25.98 -18.54 13.50
N GLU A 217 -27.06 -17.90 13.98
CA GLU A 217 -27.65 -16.72 13.35
C GLU A 217 -26.61 -15.59 13.16
N GLY A 218 -26.61 -14.97 11.98
CA GLY A 218 -25.72 -13.86 11.65
C GLY A 218 -24.31 -14.26 11.20
N LEU A 219 -24.02 -15.57 11.16
CA LEU A 219 -22.78 -16.12 10.61
C LEU A 219 -22.93 -16.45 9.12
N VAL A 220 -21.83 -16.38 8.39
CA VAL A 220 -21.77 -16.72 6.96
C VAL A 220 -21.85 -18.24 6.81
N VAL A 221 -22.80 -18.69 5.99
CA VAL A 221 -23.02 -20.10 5.62
C VAL A 221 -22.23 -20.44 4.36
N ALA A 222 -22.20 -19.52 3.40
CA ALA A 222 -21.53 -19.72 2.11
C ALA A 222 -21.23 -18.37 1.45
N SER A 223 -20.32 -18.39 0.48
CA SER A 223 -20.05 -17.27 -0.42
C SER A 223 -20.27 -17.68 -1.87
N ASP A 224 -20.57 -16.69 -2.70
CA ASP A 224 -20.64 -16.85 -4.15
C ASP A 224 -19.82 -15.73 -4.83
N PRO A 225 -18.69 -16.04 -5.48
CA PRO A 225 -18.09 -17.36 -5.69
C PRO A 225 -17.57 -18.06 -4.40
N PRO A 226 -17.37 -19.39 -4.41
CA PRO A 226 -16.89 -20.13 -3.25
C PRO A 226 -15.42 -19.83 -2.90
N ALA A 227 -14.99 -20.25 -1.72
CA ALA A 227 -13.61 -20.11 -1.25
C ALA A 227 -12.59 -20.68 -2.26
N GLU A 228 -11.39 -20.11 -2.25
CA GLU A 228 -10.27 -20.36 -3.16
C GLU A 228 -10.51 -20.01 -4.64
N THR A 229 -11.71 -19.56 -5.02
CA THR A 229 -11.96 -19.04 -6.37
C THR A 229 -11.09 -17.82 -6.64
N VAL A 230 -10.37 -17.83 -7.76
CA VAL A 230 -9.51 -16.71 -8.16
C VAL A 230 -10.34 -15.67 -8.90
N LEU A 231 -10.35 -14.45 -8.37
CA LEU A 231 -11.08 -13.31 -8.90
C LEU A 231 -10.16 -12.13 -9.15
N ARG A 232 -10.59 -11.21 -10.01
CA ARG A 232 -9.92 -9.93 -10.23
C ARG A 232 -10.00 -9.11 -8.95
N ARG A 233 -8.98 -8.31 -8.66
CA ARG A 233 -9.02 -7.37 -7.55
C ARG A 233 -10.21 -6.41 -7.71
N GLY A 234 -10.93 -6.19 -6.62
CA GLY A 234 -12.15 -5.38 -6.57
C GLY A 234 -13.41 -6.13 -6.97
N ALA A 235 -13.33 -7.41 -7.33
CA ALA A 235 -14.49 -8.23 -7.62
C ALA A 235 -15.43 -8.35 -6.40
N ALA A 236 -16.71 -8.50 -6.71
CA ALA A 236 -17.78 -8.65 -5.73
C ALA A 236 -17.98 -10.11 -5.35
N VAL A 237 -18.15 -10.38 -4.06
CA VAL A 237 -18.45 -11.70 -3.49
C VAL A 237 -19.77 -11.61 -2.73
N GLY A 238 -20.75 -12.38 -3.17
CA GLY A 238 -22.04 -12.63 -2.53
C GLY A 238 -21.86 -13.36 -1.20
N LEU A 239 -22.65 -13.00 -0.18
CA LEU A 239 -22.62 -13.67 1.12
C LEU A 239 -23.99 -14.25 1.45
N LEU A 240 -24.03 -15.55 1.74
CA LEU A 240 -25.18 -16.22 2.34
C LEU A 240 -25.00 -16.27 3.85
N VAL A 241 -25.93 -15.68 4.57
CA VAL A 241 -25.88 -15.53 6.03
C VAL A 241 -26.99 -16.35 6.66
N SER A 242 -26.69 -17.00 7.76
CA SER A 242 -27.68 -17.74 8.54
C SER A 242 -28.70 -16.78 9.15
N ALA A 243 -29.98 -17.05 8.88
CA ALA A 243 -31.11 -16.43 9.55
C ALA A 243 -31.47 -17.15 10.87
N GLY A 244 -30.61 -18.07 11.34
CA GLY A 244 -30.88 -18.98 12.44
C GLY A 244 -31.44 -20.33 11.96
N SER A 245 -31.71 -21.23 12.90
CA SER A 245 -32.36 -22.51 12.61
C SER A 245 -33.76 -22.26 12.05
N GLY A 246 -34.07 -22.97 10.96
CA GLY A 246 -35.41 -22.92 10.37
C GLY A 246 -36.47 -23.50 11.31
N PRO A 247 -37.77 -23.26 11.03
CA PRO A 247 -38.83 -23.94 11.77
C PRO A 247 -38.66 -25.45 11.64
N GLN A 248 -38.63 -26.15 12.78
CA GLN A 248 -38.63 -27.60 12.79
C GLN A 248 -40.00 -28.10 12.31
N TYR A 249 -40.00 -28.88 11.25
CA TYR A 249 -41.19 -29.51 10.70
C TYR A 249 -41.30 -30.93 11.22
N TYR A 250 -42.51 -31.28 11.66
CA TYR A 250 -42.90 -32.63 12.04
C TYR A 250 -43.94 -33.15 11.06
N VAL A 251 -44.04 -34.47 10.95
CA VAL A 251 -45.07 -35.12 10.13
C VAL A 251 -46.22 -35.50 11.05
N MET A 252 -47.43 -35.06 10.71
CA MET A 252 -48.64 -35.37 11.46
C MET A 252 -48.91 -36.88 11.44
N PRO A 253 -48.89 -37.58 12.59
CA PRO A 253 -49.23 -39.00 12.65
C PRO A 253 -50.72 -39.23 12.36
N ASP A 254 -51.06 -40.48 12.01
CA ASP A 254 -52.47 -40.91 11.96
C ASP A 254 -52.95 -41.27 13.38
N LEU A 255 -53.87 -40.45 13.88
CA LEU A 255 -54.50 -40.55 15.20
C LEU A 255 -55.95 -41.02 15.08
N LEU A 256 -56.48 -41.21 13.87
CA LEU A 256 -57.82 -41.72 13.68
C LEU A 256 -57.95 -43.11 14.31
N GLY A 257 -59.04 -43.36 15.02
CA GLY A 257 -59.24 -44.64 15.71
C GLY A 257 -58.45 -44.79 17.02
N ARG A 258 -57.57 -43.84 17.39
CA ARG A 258 -56.84 -43.86 18.68
C ARG A 258 -57.66 -43.21 19.79
N GLU A 259 -57.31 -43.52 21.02
CA GLU A 259 -57.89 -42.87 22.21
C GLU A 259 -57.46 -41.40 22.27
N ILE A 260 -58.42 -40.48 22.40
CA ILE A 260 -58.13 -39.03 22.41
C ILE A 260 -57.22 -38.63 23.57
N THR A 261 -57.40 -39.19 24.76
CA THR A 261 -56.58 -38.88 25.94
C THR A 261 -55.12 -39.35 25.76
N GLY A 262 -54.90 -40.50 25.13
CA GLY A 262 -53.57 -40.98 24.78
C GLY A 262 -52.90 -40.10 23.73
N ALA A 263 -53.63 -39.80 22.65
CA ALA A 263 -53.16 -38.94 21.57
C ALA A 263 -52.80 -37.53 22.06
N MET A 264 -53.65 -36.95 22.92
CA MET A 264 -53.40 -35.63 23.52
C MET A 264 -52.12 -35.61 24.34
N ARG A 265 -51.94 -36.57 25.27
CA ARG A 265 -50.71 -36.64 26.07
C ARG A 265 -49.46 -36.80 25.22
N GLN A 266 -49.52 -37.60 24.16
CA GLN A 266 -48.38 -37.82 23.28
C GLN A 266 -48.01 -36.54 22.51
N LEU A 267 -49.00 -35.82 21.98
CA LEU A 267 -48.78 -34.56 21.26
C LEU A 267 -48.37 -33.41 22.21
N GLU A 268 -48.95 -33.33 23.40
CA GLU A 268 -48.57 -32.35 24.44
C GLU A 268 -47.14 -32.60 24.96
N ALA A 269 -46.73 -33.87 25.11
CA ALA A 269 -45.37 -34.22 25.49
C ALA A 269 -44.32 -33.78 24.44
N LEU A 270 -44.74 -33.66 23.19
CA LEU A 270 -43.93 -33.12 22.08
C LEU A 270 -44.03 -31.59 21.97
N GLY A 271 -44.80 -30.93 22.84
CA GLY A 271 -44.93 -29.48 22.90
C GLY A 271 -45.97 -28.88 21.94
N PHE A 272 -46.82 -29.69 21.30
CA PHE A 272 -47.85 -29.18 20.39
C PHE A 272 -49.05 -28.59 21.15
N LYS A 273 -49.62 -27.52 20.59
CA LYS A 273 -50.85 -26.91 21.09
C LYS A 273 -52.05 -27.65 20.52
N ILE A 274 -52.89 -28.21 21.40
CA ILE A 274 -54.07 -28.97 20.99
C ILE A 274 -55.33 -28.15 21.25
N THR A 275 -56.22 -28.10 20.26
CA THR A 275 -57.54 -27.48 20.37
C THR A 275 -58.62 -28.55 20.22
N VAL A 276 -59.57 -28.58 21.14
CA VAL A 276 -60.71 -29.50 21.08
C VAL A 276 -61.97 -28.68 20.76
N PRO A 277 -62.70 -28.97 19.67
CA PRO A 277 -63.90 -28.23 19.32
C PRO A 277 -64.98 -28.31 20.41
N PRO A 278 -65.77 -27.24 20.62
CA PRO A 278 -66.87 -27.26 21.57
C PRO A 278 -67.89 -28.34 21.18
N GLY A 279 -68.28 -29.18 22.15
CA GLY A 279 -69.16 -30.33 21.93
C GLY A 279 -68.44 -31.64 21.62
N SER A 280 -67.12 -31.64 21.43
CA SER A 280 -66.34 -32.88 21.37
C SER A 280 -66.21 -33.50 22.78
N PRO A 281 -66.46 -34.81 22.95
CA PRO A 281 -66.19 -35.49 24.20
C PRO A 281 -64.69 -35.54 24.49
N THR A 282 -64.34 -35.43 25.78
CA THR A 282 -62.95 -35.53 26.29
C THR A 282 -62.45 -36.96 26.44
N LEU A 283 -63.32 -37.94 26.24
CA LEU A 283 -63.07 -39.37 26.31
C LEU A 283 -63.66 -40.05 25.08
N GLY A 284 -62.97 -41.07 24.57
CA GLY A 284 -63.39 -41.84 23.41
C GLY A 284 -62.34 -41.87 22.31
N THR A 285 -62.80 -42.18 21.10
CA THR A 285 -61.94 -42.43 19.94
C THR A 285 -61.91 -41.21 19.03
N VAL A 286 -60.73 -40.83 18.53
CA VAL A 286 -60.55 -39.73 17.57
C VAL A 286 -61.21 -40.12 16.25
N VAL A 287 -62.14 -39.27 15.80
CA VAL A 287 -62.86 -39.42 14.52
C VAL A 287 -62.43 -38.41 13.48
N MET A 288 -61.84 -37.30 13.93
CA MET A 288 -61.32 -36.26 13.06
C MET A 288 -60.07 -35.68 13.70
N GLN A 289 -59.07 -35.48 12.84
CA GLN A 289 -57.87 -34.74 13.16
C GLN A 289 -57.65 -33.68 12.08
N LEU A 290 -57.12 -32.54 12.50
CA LEU A 290 -56.63 -31.50 11.62
C LEU A 290 -55.35 -30.92 12.24
N PRO A 291 -54.24 -30.77 11.51
CA PRO A 291 -54.01 -31.18 10.12
C PRO A 291 -54.17 -32.69 9.83
N ALA A 292 -54.37 -33.05 8.56
CA ALA A 292 -54.57 -34.44 8.14
C ALA A 292 -53.30 -35.30 8.33
N PRO A 293 -53.40 -36.64 8.42
CA PRO A 293 -52.24 -37.52 8.50
C PRO A 293 -51.26 -37.26 7.33
N GLY A 294 -49.96 -37.23 7.63
CA GLY A 294 -48.90 -36.97 6.65
C GLY A 294 -48.63 -35.49 6.33
N SER A 295 -49.44 -34.57 6.84
CA SER A 295 -49.18 -33.14 6.69
C SER A 295 -47.95 -32.68 7.48
N ARG A 296 -47.29 -31.62 6.99
CA ARG A 296 -46.17 -30.98 7.70
C ARG A 296 -46.73 -29.96 8.70
N VAL A 297 -46.33 -30.10 9.96
CA VAL A 297 -46.74 -29.23 11.07
C VAL A 297 -45.53 -28.67 11.79
N THR A 298 -45.62 -27.42 12.23
CA THR A 298 -44.63 -26.76 13.08
C THR A 298 -45.11 -26.77 14.54
N ALA A 299 -44.19 -26.58 15.50
CA ALA A 299 -44.57 -26.51 16.92
C ALA A 299 -45.53 -25.35 17.26
N ALA A 300 -45.65 -24.35 16.37
CA ALA A 300 -46.57 -23.23 16.52
C ALA A 300 -48.01 -23.56 16.07
N ASP A 301 -48.20 -24.59 15.24
CA ASP A 301 -49.50 -24.92 14.66
C ASP A 301 -50.43 -25.57 15.70
N ALA A 302 -51.71 -25.21 15.66
CA ALA A 302 -52.72 -25.80 16.52
C ALA A 302 -53.27 -27.09 15.90
N ILE A 303 -53.17 -28.19 16.64
CA ILE A 303 -53.72 -29.49 16.23
C ILE A 303 -55.14 -29.60 16.79
N THR A 304 -56.13 -29.70 15.90
CA THR A 304 -57.53 -29.91 16.28
C THR A 304 -57.85 -31.39 16.29
N LEU A 305 -58.33 -31.90 17.42
CA LEU A 305 -58.80 -33.26 17.57
C LEU A 305 -60.27 -33.29 17.99
N GLN A 306 -61.06 -34.10 17.30
CA GLN A 306 -62.45 -34.38 17.67
C GLN A 306 -62.63 -35.87 17.91
N ALA A 307 -63.28 -36.20 19.02
CA ALA A 307 -63.58 -37.58 19.39
C ALA A 307 -65.08 -37.88 19.34
N THR A 308 -65.42 -39.15 19.45
CA THR A 308 -66.79 -39.61 19.67
C THR A 308 -66.84 -40.57 20.86
N ARG A 309 -67.94 -40.54 21.62
CA ARG A 309 -68.21 -41.54 22.68
C ARG A 309 -68.69 -42.88 22.13
N ARG A 310 -69.01 -42.94 20.82
CA ARG A 310 -69.51 -44.16 20.18
C ARG A 310 -68.33 -44.98 19.68
N ILE A 311 -68.13 -46.17 20.25
CA ILE A 311 -67.13 -47.12 19.75
C ILE A 311 -67.52 -47.49 18.32
N ILE A 312 -66.78 -47.01 17.34
CA ILE A 312 -66.90 -47.48 15.95
C ILE A 312 -66.11 -48.78 15.91
N ARG A 313 -66.82 -49.90 15.77
CA ARG A 313 -66.26 -51.25 15.73
C ARG A 313 -66.06 -51.70 14.29
#